data_AF-A0A2D9RNM7-F1
#
_entry.id   AF-A0A2D9RNM7-F1
#
_cell.length_a   1.000
_cell.length_b   1.000
_cell.length_c   1.000
_cell.angle_alpha   90.00
_cell.angle_beta   90.00
_cell.angle_gamma   90.00
#
_symmetry.space_group_name_H-M   'P 1'
#
loop_
_entity.id
_entity.type
_entity.pdbx_description
1 polymer ?
#
loop_
_entity_poly.entity_id
_entity_poly.type
_entity_poly.pdbx_seq_one_letter_code
_entity_poly.pdbx_strand_id
1 'polypeptide(L)'
;MAETPNEKAGEAHQGNGRDRHRRLRRKFRLSPARFRLGRVGQRVLFALVLVAGLSLLAALFLPYRQYMDQEESVQRAEQELVELREQRTQLEERLEKANDPIEKERYAREQMSLVYEGDEIFRVVVPDDVLQLPEGWHLPGVAFLVTGKLP
;
A
#
# COMPACT_ATOMS: atom_id res chain seq x y z
N MET A 1 11.12 -28.79 -17.86
CA MET A 1 12.20 -29.77 -18.13
C MET A 1 13.37 -29.36 -17.26
N ALA A 2 13.84 -30.11 -16.26
CA ALA A 2 13.80 -31.56 -16.09
C ALA A 2 13.61 -31.93 -14.59
N GLU A 3 12.82 -32.98 -14.38
CA GLU A 3 12.84 -33.84 -13.20
C GLU A 3 14.20 -34.55 -13.07
N THR A 4 14.62 -34.83 -11.84
CA THR A 4 15.22 -36.12 -11.50
C THR A 4 14.81 -36.50 -10.07
N PRO A 5 14.00 -37.56 -9.88
CA PRO A 5 13.82 -38.22 -8.61
C PRO A 5 14.92 -39.27 -8.42
N ASN A 6 15.50 -39.34 -7.22
CA ASN A 6 16.51 -40.35 -6.91
C ASN A 6 15.83 -41.67 -6.56
N GLU A 7 16.21 -42.66 -7.34
CA GLU A 7 15.88 -44.07 -7.33
C GLU A 7 16.82 -44.83 -6.37
N LYS A 8 16.30 -45.95 -5.82
CA LYS A 8 16.99 -47.17 -5.32
C LYS A 8 16.53 -47.55 -3.91
N ALA A 9 16.36 -48.82 -3.56
CA ALA A 9 16.35 -50.10 -4.26
C ALA A 9 16.02 -51.18 -3.21
N GLY A 10 15.52 -52.33 -3.67
CA GLY A 10 15.43 -53.58 -2.89
C GLY A 10 14.17 -53.65 -2.02
N GLU A 11 13.40 -54.72 -1.97
CA GLU A 11 13.79 -56.12 -2.05
C GLU A 11 12.67 -56.98 -2.63
N ALA A 12 13.07 -57.99 -3.39
CA ALA A 12 12.22 -59.07 -3.82
C ALA A 12 11.97 -60.05 -2.66
N HIS A 13 10.71 -60.43 -2.43
CA HIS A 13 10.38 -61.72 -1.83
C HIS A 13 9.07 -62.26 -2.39
N GLN A 14 9.20 -63.11 -3.40
CA GLN A 14 8.14 -63.97 -3.90
C GLN A 14 8.08 -65.21 -3.00
N GLY A 15 7.06 -65.27 -2.14
CA GLY A 15 6.82 -66.37 -1.22
C GLY A 15 5.37 -66.85 -1.32
N ASN A 16 5.17 -67.93 -2.05
CA ASN A 16 3.93 -68.70 -2.14
C ASN A 16 3.57 -69.30 -0.76
N GLY A 17 2.38 -69.02 -0.26
CA GLY A 17 1.88 -69.56 1.01
C GLY A 17 0.36 -69.55 1.03
N ARG A 18 -0.20 -70.75 0.87
CA ARG A 18 -1.64 -71.04 0.93
C ARG A 18 -2.20 -70.77 2.34
N ASP A 19 -3.53 -70.79 2.36
CA ASP A 19 -4.40 -71.02 3.51
C ASP A 19 -4.98 -69.81 4.27
N ARG A 20 -6.27 -69.59 3.95
CA ARG A 20 -7.39 -69.66 4.90
C ARG A 20 -7.22 -68.89 6.21
N HIS A 21 -8.03 -67.84 6.37
CA HIS A 21 -9.07 -67.70 7.40
C HIS A 21 -9.44 -66.21 7.53
N ARG A 22 -10.67 -65.85 7.16
CA ARG A 22 -11.80 -65.69 8.11
C ARG A 22 -11.84 -64.29 8.75
N ARG A 23 -12.63 -63.40 8.11
CA ARG A 23 -13.45 -62.32 8.72
C ARG A 23 -12.62 -61.19 9.38
N LEU A 24 -12.93 -59.91 9.29
CA LEU A 24 -14.21 -59.21 9.30
C LEU A 24 -14.04 -57.89 8.55
N ARG A 25 -14.71 -57.74 7.41
CA ARG A 25 -14.99 -56.42 6.86
C ARG A 25 -16.00 -55.75 7.80
N ARG A 26 -15.50 -54.96 8.75
CA ARG A 26 -16.33 -54.05 9.54
C ARG A 26 -16.81 -52.93 8.60
N LYS A 27 -17.89 -53.21 7.88
CA LYS A 27 -18.68 -52.18 7.21
C LYS A 27 -19.22 -51.29 8.34
N PHE A 28 -18.75 -50.05 8.42
CA PHE A 28 -19.44 -49.02 9.18
C PHE A 28 -20.83 -48.85 8.56
N ARG A 29 -21.82 -49.52 9.15
CA ARG A 29 -23.21 -49.22 8.90
C ARG A 29 -23.49 -47.92 9.65
N LEU A 30 -23.67 -46.83 8.92
CA LEU A 30 -24.46 -45.70 9.40
C LEU A 30 -25.87 -46.23 9.60
N SER A 31 -26.12 -46.76 10.80
CA SER A 31 -27.46 -47.10 11.23
C SER A 31 -28.15 -45.77 11.51
N PRO A 32 -29.24 -45.40 10.82
CA PRO A 32 -30.09 -44.35 11.33
C PRO A 32 -30.69 -44.92 12.61
N ALA A 33 -30.07 -44.61 13.74
CA ALA A 33 -30.67 -44.85 15.03
C ALA A 33 -32.00 -44.09 15.00
N ARG A 34 -33.09 -44.81 14.78
CA ARG A 34 -34.46 -44.30 14.94
C ARG A 34 -34.66 -44.13 16.44
N PHE A 35 -33.98 -43.14 17.00
CA PHE A 35 -34.29 -42.62 18.32
C PHE A 35 -35.75 -42.19 18.23
N ARG A 36 -36.61 -42.93 18.93
CA ARG A 36 -38.00 -42.52 19.13
C ARG A 36 -37.95 -41.30 20.05
N LEU A 37 -37.66 -40.14 19.47
CA LEU A 37 -37.85 -38.86 20.12
C LEU A 37 -39.33 -38.79 20.47
N GLY A 38 -39.67 -38.93 21.76
CA GLY A 38 -41.00 -38.59 22.24
C GLY A 38 -41.34 -37.14 21.90
N ARG A 39 -42.56 -36.68 22.19
CA ARG A 39 -43.03 -35.31 21.86
C ARG A 39 -42.03 -34.21 22.25
N VAL A 40 -41.26 -34.40 23.33
CA VAL A 40 -40.20 -33.48 23.78
C VAL A 40 -39.03 -33.43 22.80
N GLY A 41 -38.58 -34.57 22.29
CA GLY A 41 -37.51 -34.64 21.31
C GLY A 41 -37.90 -34.02 19.97
N GLN A 42 -39.14 -34.23 19.51
CA GLN A 42 -39.66 -33.55 18.33
C GLN A 42 -39.66 -32.03 18.51
N ARG A 43 -40.04 -31.52 19.68
CA ARG A 43 -39.98 -30.07 19.97
C ARG A 43 -38.56 -29.51 19.91
N VAL A 44 -37.58 -30.23 20.44
CA VAL A 44 -36.16 -29.82 20.37
C VAL A 44 -35.65 -29.82 18.93
N LEU A 45 -36.03 -30.81 18.13
CA LEU A 45 -35.64 -30.89 16.73
C LEU A 45 -36.29 -29.77 15.90
N PHE A 46 -37.56 -29.47 16.15
CA PHE A 46 -38.24 -28.32 15.56
C PHE A 46 -37.60 -27.00 15.95
N ALA A 47 -37.25 -26.82 17.23
CA ALA A 47 -36.56 -25.62 17.70
C ALA A 47 -35.20 -25.44 17.02
N LEU A 48 -34.41 -26.51 16.87
CA LEU A 48 -33.14 -26.48 16.16
C LEU A 48 -33.31 -26.11 14.68
N VAL A 49 -34.30 -26.67 14.00
CA VAL A 49 -34.60 -26.33 12.60
C VAL A 49 -35.04 -24.87 12.47
N LEU A 50 -35.85 -24.37 13.40
CA LEU A 50 -36.28 -22.97 13.43
C LEU A 50 -35.10 -22.01 13.64
N VAL A 51 -34.24 -22.31 14.60
CA VAL A 51 -33.02 -21.52 14.88
C VAL A 51 -32.06 -21.57 13.70
N ALA A 52 -31.85 -22.74 13.09
CA ALA A 52 -31.04 -22.88 11.89
C ALA A 52 -31.63 -22.08 10.72
N GLY A 53 -32.94 -22.15 10.50
CA GLY A 53 -33.63 -21.37 9.47
C GLY A 53 -33.50 -19.86 9.68
N LEU A 54 -33.71 -19.38 10.92
CA LEU A 54 -33.52 -17.98 11.30
C LEU A 54 -32.08 -17.51 11.12
N SER A 55 -31.10 -18.34 11.49
CA SER A 55 -29.68 -18.01 11.29
C SER A 55 -29.30 -17.91 9.82
N LEU A 56 -29.86 -18.76 8.96
CA LEU A 56 -29.63 -18.72 7.51
C LEU A 56 -30.26 -17.46 6.89
N LEU A 57 -31.46 -17.10 7.33
CA LEU A 57 -32.14 -15.87 6.91
C LEU A 57 -31.36 -14.62 7.33
N ALA A 58 -30.87 -14.59 8.57
CA ALA A 58 -30.05 -13.50 9.09
C ALA A 58 -28.71 -13.39 8.34
N ALA A 59 -28.05 -14.52 8.04
CA ALA A 59 -26.82 -14.56 7.26
C ALA A 59 -27.00 -14.04 5.83
N LEU A 60 -28.18 -14.18 5.23
CA LEU A 60 -28.50 -13.59 3.93
C LEU A 60 -28.87 -12.10 4.00
N PHE A 61 -29.45 -11.64 5.12
CA PHE A 61 -29.85 -10.24 5.30
C PHE A 61 -28.70 -9.31 5.71
N LEU A 62 -27.73 -9.80 6.49
CA LEU A 62 -26.56 -9.03 6.94
C LEU A 62 -25.66 -8.48 5.81
N PRO A 63 -25.33 -9.22 4.72
CA PRO A 63 -24.46 -8.69 3.67
C PRO A 63 -25.11 -7.58 2.84
N TYR A 64 -26.43 -7.36 2.95
CA TYR A 64 -27.13 -6.32 2.19
C TYR A 64 -26.76 -4.91 2.64
N ARG A 65 -26.41 -4.73 3.93
CA ARG A 65 -25.95 -3.43 4.44
C ARG A 65 -24.52 -3.11 4.00
N GLN A 66 -23.65 -4.12 3.94
CA GLN A 66 -22.24 -3.95 3.56
C GLN A 66 -22.05 -3.60 2.07
N TYR A 67 -23.05 -3.88 1.23
CA TYR A 67 -23.00 -3.59 -0.21
C TYR A 67 -23.37 -2.13 -0.54
N MET A 68 -24.15 -1.45 0.31
CA MET A 68 -24.51 -0.04 0.08
C MET A 68 -23.34 0.91 0.39
N ASP A 69 -22.46 0.55 1.33
CA ASP A 69 -21.25 1.34 1.63
C ASP A 69 -20.18 1.24 0.52
N GLN A 70 -20.29 0.24 -0.37
CA GLN A 70 -19.34 0.08 -1.47
C GLN A 70 -19.55 1.12 -2.57
N GLU A 71 -20.80 1.47 -2.92
CA GLU A 71 -21.05 2.49 -3.95
C GLU A 71 -20.49 3.85 -3.54
N GLU A 72 -20.67 4.24 -2.28
CA GLU A 72 -20.14 5.52 -1.80
C GLU A 72 -18.59 5.50 -1.75
N SER A 73 -17.99 4.37 -1.37
CA SER A 73 -16.53 4.24 -1.37
C SER A 73 -15.91 4.29 -2.77
N VAL A 74 -16.59 3.69 -3.76
CA VAL A 74 -16.17 3.70 -5.16
C VAL A 74 -16.34 5.11 -5.74
N GLN A 75 -17.47 5.76 -5.47
CA GLN A 75 -17.71 7.14 -5.92
C GLN A 75 -16.69 8.13 -5.34
N ARG A 76 -16.36 8.02 -4.05
CA ARG A 76 -15.32 8.87 -3.44
C ARG A 76 -13.95 8.63 -4.07
N ALA A 77 -13.57 7.37 -4.31
CA ALA A 77 -12.30 7.05 -4.98
C ALA A 77 -12.25 7.56 -6.42
N GLU A 78 -13.37 7.51 -7.15
CA GLU A 78 -13.47 8.08 -8.50
C GLU A 78 -13.34 9.61 -8.50
N GLN A 79 -13.97 10.30 -7.54
CA GLN A 79 -13.82 11.74 -7.36
C GLN A 79 -12.36 12.11 -7.06
N GLU A 80 -11.72 11.41 -6.13
CA GLU A 80 -10.31 11.63 -5.80
C GLU A 80 -9.39 11.41 -7.01
N LEU A 81 -9.67 10.40 -7.84
CA LEU A 81 -8.93 10.18 -9.08
C LEU A 81 -9.11 11.31 -10.09
N VAL A 82 -10.30 11.89 -10.19
CA VAL A 82 -10.54 13.05 -11.06
C VAL A 82 -9.75 14.26 -10.58
N GLU A 83 -9.80 14.56 -9.28
CA GLU A 83 -9.05 15.67 -8.68
C GLU A 83 -7.53 15.50 -8.85
N LEU A 84 -7.01 14.30 -8.59
CA LEU A 84 -5.59 13.99 -8.77
C LEU A 84 -5.14 14.14 -10.23
N ARG A 85 -5.97 13.72 -11.19
CA ARG A 85 -5.67 13.88 -12.61
C ARG A 85 -5.62 15.35 -13.00
N GLU A 86 -6.56 16.16 -12.53
CA GLU A 86 -6.58 17.59 -12.80
C GLU A 86 -5.34 18.29 -12.22
N GLN A 87 -4.98 17.98 -10.97
CA GLN A 87 -3.77 18.50 -10.33
C GLN A 87 -2.51 18.10 -11.10
N ARG A 88 -2.44 16.84 -11.55
CA ARG A 88 -1.32 16.33 -12.34
C ARG A 88 -1.19 17.10 -13.65
N THR A 89 -2.28 17.29 -14.39
CA THR A 89 -2.26 18.07 -15.64
C THR A 89 -1.82 19.51 -15.40
N GLN A 90 -2.34 20.19 -14.36
CA GLN A 90 -1.92 21.55 -14.02
C GLN A 90 -0.43 21.64 -13.66
N LEU A 91 0.10 20.65 -12.94
CA LEU A 91 1.52 20.59 -12.59
C LEU A 91 2.39 20.32 -13.82
N GLU A 92 1.94 19.46 -14.72
CA GLU A 92 2.65 19.18 -15.99
C GLU A 92 2.75 20.43 -16.87
N GLU A 93 1.67 21.19 -17.01
CA GLU A 93 1.70 22.46 -17.75
C GLU A 93 2.64 23.49 -17.13
N ARG A 94 2.68 23.58 -15.79
CA ARG A 94 3.63 24.46 -15.08
C ARG A 94 5.06 23.99 -15.25
N LEU A 95 5.29 22.68 -15.20
CA LEU A 95 6.60 22.10 -15.39
C LEU A 95 7.11 22.34 -16.81
N GLU A 96 6.25 22.19 -17.83
CA GLU A 96 6.60 22.47 -19.22
C GLU A 96 7.03 23.93 -19.40
N LYS A 97 6.25 24.87 -18.84
CA LYS A 97 6.61 26.30 -18.83
C LYS A 97 7.93 26.57 -18.09
N ALA A 98 8.13 25.94 -16.93
CA ALA A 98 9.34 26.10 -16.13
C ALA A 98 10.57 25.40 -16.74
N ASN A 99 10.38 24.43 -17.63
CA ASN A 99 11.47 23.70 -18.27
C ASN A 99 12.00 24.41 -19.53
N ASP A 100 11.41 25.55 -19.90
CA ASP A 100 11.96 26.43 -20.94
C ASP A 100 13.41 26.82 -20.53
N PRO A 101 14.42 26.47 -21.35
CA PRO A 101 15.81 26.78 -21.04
C PRO A 101 16.06 28.28 -20.82
N ILE A 102 15.33 29.17 -21.49
CA ILE A 102 15.46 30.62 -21.32
C ILE A 102 14.95 31.05 -19.94
N GLU A 103 13.81 30.52 -19.49
CA GLU A 103 13.27 30.79 -18.16
C GLU A 103 14.20 30.25 -17.07
N LYS A 104 14.72 29.02 -17.23
CA LYS A 104 15.67 28.44 -16.27
C LYS A 104 16.93 29.27 -16.14
N GLU A 105 17.48 29.72 -17.27
CA GLU A 105 18.66 30.57 -17.26
C GLU A 105 18.37 31.92 -16.57
N ARG A 106 17.26 32.56 -16.89
CA ARG A 106 16.82 33.81 -16.25
C ARG A 106 16.74 33.67 -14.73
N TYR A 107 16.06 32.62 -14.25
CA TYR A 107 15.94 32.34 -12.82
C TYR A 107 17.30 32.03 -12.18
N ALA A 108 18.16 31.29 -12.87
CA ALA A 108 19.49 30.98 -12.34
C ALA A 108 20.37 32.24 -12.23
N ARG A 109 20.25 33.19 -13.16
CA ARG A 109 20.93 34.50 -13.04
C ARG A 109 20.38 35.34 -11.90
N GLU A 110 19.06 35.39 -11.76
CA GLU A 110 18.40 36.19 -10.72
C GLU A 110 18.69 35.66 -9.31
N GLN A 111 18.57 34.34 -9.12
CA GLN A 111 18.63 33.72 -7.79
C GLN A 111 20.02 33.25 -7.40
N MET A 112 20.84 32.85 -8.37
CA MET A 112 22.15 32.24 -8.11
C MET A 112 23.32 33.13 -8.57
N SER A 113 23.03 34.36 -9.03
CA SER A 113 24.04 35.31 -9.53
C SER A 113 24.98 34.70 -10.58
N LEU A 114 24.46 33.79 -11.40
CA LEU A 114 25.22 33.21 -12.52
C LEU A 114 25.44 34.27 -13.61
N VAL A 115 26.59 34.20 -14.27
CA VAL A 115 27.05 35.12 -15.33
C VAL A 115 27.75 34.32 -16.42
N TYR A 116 27.79 34.84 -17.64
CA TYR A 116 28.53 34.19 -18.72
C TYR A 116 30.05 34.36 -18.55
N GLU A 117 30.80 33.50 -19.22
CA GLU A 117 32.25 33.64 -19.32
C GLU A 117 32.58 34.95 -20.06
N GLY A 118 33.20 35.90 -19.34
CA GLY A 118 33.53 37.24 -19.85
C GLY A 118 32.61 38.36 -19.37
N ASP A 119 31.54 38.08 -18.64
CA ASP A 119 30.70 39.11 -18.01
C ASP A 119 31.40 39.71 -16.78
N GLU A 120 31.29 41.03 -16.61
CA GLU A 120 31.83 41.74 -15.44
C GLU A 120 30.83 41.73 -14.27
N ILE A 121 31.23 41.20 -13.12
CA ILE A 121 30.42 41.21 -11.89
C ILE A 121 30.64 42.54 -11.16
N PHE A 122 29.59 43.36 -11.08
CA PHE A 122 29.60 44.55 -10.24
C PHE A 122 29.17 44.20 -8.81
N ARG A 123 30.07 44.39 -7.85
CA ARG A 123 29.72 44.37 -6.42
C ARG A 123 29.36 45.78 -5.99
N VAL A 124 28.16 45.96 -5.44
CA VAL A 124 27.80 47.20 -4.74
C VAL A 124 28.53 47.20 -3.39
N VAL A 125 29.49 48.11 -3.24
CA VAL A 125 30.19 48.35 -1.98
C VAL A 125 29.43 49.42 -1.21
N VAL A 126 29.06 49.13 0.03
CA VAL A 126 28.42 50.09 0.91
C VAL A 126 29.51 50.73 1.79
N PRO A 127 29.59 52.06 1.86
CA PRO A 127 30.62 52.71 2.66
C PRO A 127 30.40 52.46 4.16
N ASP A 128 31.50 52.45 4.91
CA ASP A 128 31.57 52.05 6.32
C ASP A 128 30.84 52.98 7.28
N ASP A 129 30.62 54.24 6.87
CA ASP A 129 29.96 55.30 7.64
C ASP A 129 28.43 55.14 7.72
N VAL A 130 27.82 54.44 6.76
CA VAL A 130 26.35 54.22 6.72
C VAL A 130 25.93 52.83 7.24
N LEU A 131 26.89 51.96 7.56
CA LEU A 131 26.64 50.60 8.02
C LEU A 131 26.50 50.52 9.54
N GLN A 132 25.26 50.48 10.03
CA GLN A 132 24.97 50.12 11.42
C GLN A 132 24.71 48.62 11.51
N LEU A 133 25.75 47.83 11.78
CA LEU A 133 25.59 46.40 12.06
C LEU A 133 25.03 46.22 13.48
N PRO A 134 24.05 45.33 13.67
CA PRO A 134 23.59 44.96 15.01
C PRO A 134 24.75 44.48 15.89
N GLU A 135 24.74 44.85 17.17
CA GLU A 135 25.81 44.57 18.15
C GLU A 135 26.07 43.06 18.34
N GLY A 136 25.12 42.19 17.99
CA GLY A 136 25.29 40.74 18.01
C GLY A 136 25.99 40.14 16.79
N TRP A 137 26.26 40.93 15.75
CA TRP A 137 26.84 40.49 14.46
C TRP A 137 28.33 40.86 14.33
N HIS A 138 29.09 40.70 15.41
CA HIS A 138 30.55 40.78 15.38
C HIS A 138 31.16 39.47 14.86
N LEU A 139 30.81 39.09 13.64
CA LEU A 139 31.52 38.06 12.91
C LEU A 139 32.78 38.68 12.28
N PRO A 140 33.98 38.19 12.58
CA PRO A 140 35.20 38.70 11.96
C PRO A 140 35.08 38.56 10.44
N GLY A 141 35.25 39.67 9.72
CA GLY A 141 35.22 39.72 8.25
C GLY A 141 33.88 40.12 7.62
N VAL A 142 32.77 40.24 8.35
CA VAL A 142 31.51 40.73 7.75
C VAL A 142 31.63 42.18 7.30
N ALA A 143 32.27 43.03 8.11
CA ALA A 143 32.58 44.41 7.71
C ALA A 143 33.40 44.42 6.40
N PHE A 144 34.40 43.55 6.27
CA PHE A 144 35.21 43.42 5.04
C PHE A 144 34.38 42.99 3.83
N LEU A 145 33.48 42.01 3.99
CA LEU A 145 32.63 41.54 2.89
C LEU A 145 31.70 42.63 2.34
N VAL A 146 31.28 43.57 3.19
CA VAL A 146 30.34 44.63 2.84
C VAL A 146 31.06 45.92 2.39
N THR A 147 32.16 46.29 3.03
CA THR A 147 32.89 47.54 2.77
C THR A 147 34.07 47.37 1.81
N GLY A 148 34.54 46.14 1.59
CA GLY A 148 35.70 45.82 0.76
C GLY A 148 37.04 46.29 1.33
N LYS A 149 37.08 46.86 2.53
CA LYS A 149 38.30 47.35 3.19
C LYS A 149 38.77 46.36 4.25
N LEU A 150 40.07 46.03 4.26
CA LEU A 150 40.68 45.34 5.40
C LEU A 150 40.61 46.27 6.64
N PRO A 151 40.30 45.72 7.83
CA PRO A 151 40.31 46.48 9.08
C PRO A 151 41.72 46.99 9.43
#